data_AF-A0A934V2C2-F1
#
_entry.id   AF-A0A934V2C2-F1
#
_cell.length_a   1.000
_cell.length_b   1.000
_cell.length_c   1.000
_cell.angle_alpha   90.00
_cell.angle_beta   90.00
_cell.angle_gamma   90.00
#
_symmetry.space_group_name_H-M   'P 1'
#
loop_
_entity.id
_entity.type
_entity.pdbx_description
1 polymer ?
#
loop_
_entity_poly.entity_id
_entity_poly.type
_entity_poly.pdbx_seq_one_letter_code
_entity_poly.pdbx_strand_id
1 'polypeptide(L)'
;MTRVFGLMLLACLLAAGLSMGASPVLARAACWSGWGYFVEPGSLAFRSDRLLLVTDGAVDWATGERIALYRLDPETGRRVAQSAPIVVRPRQPRFASRDGNRTVDDVAGVVGRDVQLMLGMSRIGPAIAPRSTQTLDWACGRGR
;
A
#
# COMPACT_ATOMS: atom_id res chain seq x y z
N MET A 1 -54.11 -41.53 18.70
CA MET A 1 -52.90 -41.14 19.46
C MET A 1 -51.79 -40.83 18.46
N THR A 2 -51.24 -39.61 18.51
CA THR A 2 -49.83 -39.21 18.17
C THR A 2 -49.28 -39.58 16.77
N ARG A 3 -48.71 -38.71 15.92
CA ARG A 3 -48.03 -37.41 16.08
C ARG A 3 -47.99 -36.71 14.70
N VAL A 4 -48.46 -35.46 14.64
CA VAL A 4 -48.04 -34.45 13.66
C VAL A 4 -46.91 -33.69 14.33
N PHE A 5 -45.65 -33.89 13.94
CA PHE A 5 -44.55 -33.01 14.35
C PHE A 5 -43.31 -33.31 13.51
N GLY A 6 -42.72 -32.27 12.90
CA GLY A 6 -41.31 -32.30 12.51
C GLY A 6 -41.01 -32.14 11.02
N LEU A 7 -41.60 -31.14 10.35
CA LEU A 7 -41.08 -30.72 9.04
C LEU A 7 -41.18 -29.20 8.87
N MET A 8 -40.67 -28.48 9.85
CA MET A 8 -40.55 -27.02 9.77
C MET A 8 -39.36 -26.54 10.59
N LEU A 9 -38.16 -27.05 10.30
CA LEU A 9 -36.91 -26.61 10.93
C LEU A 9 -35.68 -26.86 10.06
N LEU A 10 -35.85 -26.89 8.73
CA LEU A 10 -34.78 -27.19 7.77
C LEU A 10 -34.50 -26.06 6.77
N ALA A 11 -34.77 -24.80 7.12
CA ALA A 11 -34.59 -23.66 6.21
C ALA A 11 -33.81 -22.46 6.77
N CYS A 12 -33.34 -22.49 8.02
CA CYS A 12 -32.67 -21.33 8.65
C CYS A 12 -31.15 -21.48 8.86
N LEU A 13 -30.50 -22.55 8.40
CA LEU A 13 -29.07 -22.81 8.69
C LEU A 13 -28.09 -22.54 7.54
N LEU A 14 -28.53 -21.99 6.41
CA LEU A 14 -27.67 -21.78 5.22
C LEU A 14 -27.23 -20.32 4.99
N ALA A 15 -27.54 -19.40 5.90
CA ALA A 15 -27.22 -17.98 5.73
C ALA A 15 -26.12 -17.46 6.69
N ALA A 16 -25.32 -18.33 7.29
CA ALA A 16 -24.27 -17.94 8.21
C ALA A 16 -22.88 -18.07 7.55
N GLY A 17 -22.44 -16.99 6.92
CA GLY A 17 -21.09 -16.49 7.15
C GLY A 17 -19.92 -17.31 6.59
N LEU A 18 -19.89 -17.54 5.28
CA LEU A 18 -18.60 -17.64 4.57
C LEU A 18 -18.06 -16.24 4.24
N SER A 19 -18.06 -15.34 5.22
CA SER A 19 -17.14 -14.20 5.21
C SER A 19 -15.84 -14.71 5.81
N MET A 20 -15.07 -15.45 5.00
CA MET A 20 -13.66 -15.72 5.29
C MET A 20 -12.96 -14.38 5.41
N GLY A 21 -12.92 -13.88 6.65
CA GLY A 21 -12.17 -12.72 7.03
C GLY A 21 -10.74 -12.95 6.62
N ALA A 22 -10.27 -12.14 5.67
CA ALA A 22 -8.85 -11.99 5.43
C ALA A 22 -8.21 -11.72 6.80
N SER A 23 -7.36 -12.65 7.25
CA SER A 23 -6.75 -12.56 8.58
C SER A 23 -6.14 -11.16 8.76
N PRO A 24 -6.48 -10.41 9.82
CA PRO A 24 -6.04 -9.02 9.99
C PRO A 24 -4.51 -8.90 10.06
N VAL A 25 -3.81 -10.00 10.33
CA VAL A 25 -2.34 -10.11 10.31
C VAL A 25 -1.75 -9.93 8.90
N LEU A 26 -2.43 -10.42 7.85
CA LEU A 26 -2.01 -10.24 6.45
C LEU A 26 -2.32 -8.83 5.93
N ALA A 27 -3.40 -8.22 6.41
CA ALA A 27 -3.74 -6.83 6.11
C ALA A 27 -2.74 -5.84 6.74
N ARG A 28 -2.15 -6.18 7.89
CA ARG A 28 -1.18 -5.34 8.62
C ARG A 28 0.19 -5.22 7.95
N ALA A 29 0.54 -6.15 7.05
CA ALA A 29 1.84 -6.19 6.37
C ALA A 29 1.85 -5.65 4.93
N ALA A 30 0.72 -5.23 4.38
CA ALA A 30 0.68 -4.71 3.02
C ALA A 30 0.93 -3.20 3.03
N CYS A 31 2.05 -2.75 2.48
CA CYS A 31 2.30 -1.33 2.18
C CYS A 31 2.96 -1.17 0.81
N TRP A 32 3.16 0.07 0.35
CA TRP A 32 4.07 0.37 -0.75
C TRP A 32 5.25 1.15 -0.21
N SER A 33 6.45 0.77 -0.62
CA SER A 33 7.69 1.41 -0.21
C SER A 33 8.64 1.56 -1.39
N GLY A 34 9.37 2.66 -1.46
CA GLY A 34 10.21 2.94 -2.61
C GLY A 34 10.84 4.32 -2.58
N TRP A 35 11.26 4.80 -3.76
CA TRP A 35 11.97 6.05 -3.91
C TRP A 35 11.11 7.11 -4.60
N GLY A 36 11.50 8.38 -4.45
CA GLY A 36 10.93 9.47 -5.24
C GLY A 36 11.84 10.69 -5.35
N TYR A 37 11.61 11.53 -6.35
CA TYR A 37 12.23 12.83 -6.54
C TYR A 37 11.16 13.86 -6.93
N PHE A 38 11.22 15.06 -6.35
CA PHE A 38 10.45 16.17 -6.91
C PHE A 38 11.08 16.57 -8.24
N VAL A 39 10.23 16.75 -9.25
CA VAL A 39 10.64 17.15 -10.60
C VAL A 39 9.76 18.26 -11.13
N GLU A 40 10.33 19.08 -12.01
CA GLU A 40 9.56 20.09 -12.75
C GLU A 40 8.55 19.43 -13.71
N PRO A 41 7.33 20.00 -13.82
CA PRO A 41 6.41 19.61 -14.87
C PRO A 41 7.01 19.85 -16.27
N GLY A 42 6.88 18.89 -17.17
CA GLY A 42 7.30 19.01 -18.58
C GLY A 42 8.77 18.67 -18.82
N SER A 43 9.71 19.34 -18.14
CA SER A 43 11.15 19.08 -18.29
C SER A 43 11.62 17.84 -17.51
N LEU A 44 10.91 17.48 -16.44
CA LEU A 44 11.30 16.46 -15.46
C LEU A 44 12.66 16.72 -14.80
N ALA A 45 13.12 17.99 -14.78
CA ALA A 45 14.34 18.37 -14.09
C ALA A 45 14.21 18.15 -12.58
N PHE A 46 15.23 17.54 -11.96
CA PHE A 46 15.22 17.24 -10.52
C PHE A 46 15.24 18.52 -9.67
N ARG A 47 14.39 18.55 -8.64
CA ARG A 47 14.24 19.63 -7.67
C ARG A 47 14.48 19.19 -6.23
N SER A 48 14.87 17.94 -6.02
CA SER A 48 15.21 17.41 -4.70
C SER A 48 16.23 16.29 -4.81
N ASP A 49 16.84 15.97 -3.68
CA ASP A 49 17.50 14.69 -3.48
C ASP A 49 16.48 13.53 -3.48
N ARG A 50 17.02 12.31 -3.50
CA ARG A 50 16.21 11.08 -3.42
C ARG A 50 15.49 11.01 -2.08
N LEU A 51 14.19 10.83 -2.14
CA LEU A 51 13.33 10.53 -1.00
C LEU A 51 13.15 9.02 -0.89
N LEU A 52 13.11 8.51 0.35
CA LEU A 52 12.58 7.20 0.64
C LEU A 52 11.14 7.38 1.13
N LEU A 53 10.19 6.67 0.53
CA LEU A 53 8.76 6.94 0.66
C LEU A 53 8.01 5.66 1.01
N VAL A 54 6.92 5.82 1.77
CA VAL A 54 6.03 4.72 2.14
C VAL A 54 4.57 5.16 2.16
N THR A 55 3.65 4.25 1.87
CA THR A 55 2.20 4.45 2.10
C THR A 55 1.77 3.93 3.46
N ASP A 56 0.65 4.45 3.97
CA ASP A 56 0.01 3.83 5.12
C ASP A 56 -0.87 2.66 4.66
N GLY A 57 -0.34 1.46 4.78
CA GLY A 57 -1.03 0.27 4.31
C GLY A 57 -1.08 0.14 2.78
N ALA A 58 -1.94 -0.77 2.32
CA ALA A 58 -2.15 -1.01 0.90
C ALA A 58 -2.89 0.17 0.27
N VAL A 59 -2.47 0.56 -0.94
CA VAL A 59 -3.19 1.52 -1.78
C VAL A 59 -3.31 0.95 -3.19
N ASP A 60 -4.37 1.36 -3.89
CA ASP A 60 -4.53 1.10 -5.31
C ASP A 60 -4.04 2.32 -6.10
N TRP A 61 -3.03 2.09 -6.95
CA TRP A 61 -2.45 3.13 -7.80
C TRP A 61 -3.26 3.35 -9.08
N ALA A 62 -4.13 2.41 -9.46
CA ALA A 62 -4.86 2.45 -10.72
C ALA A 62 -6.13 3.31 -10.69
N THR A 63 -6.64 3.64 -9.50
CA THR A 63 -7.88 4.42 -9.33
C THR A 63 -7.72 5.90 -9.70
N GLY A 64 -6.47 6.39 -9.73
CA GLY A 64 -6.18 7.82 -9.90
C GLY A 64 -6.61 8.67 -8.70
N GLU A 65 -6.96 8.04 -7.58
CA GLU A 65 -7.26 8.70 -6.31
C GLU A 65 -6.00 9.28 -5.67
N ARG A 66 -6.20 10.14 -4.66
CA ARG A 66 -5.08 10.75 -3.93
C ARG A 66 -4.42 9.71 -3.03
N ILE A 67 -3.10 9.63 -3.09
CA ILE A 67 -2.28 8.75 -2.27
C ILE A 67 -1.38 9.60 -1.37
N ALA A 68 -1.38 9.31 -0.07
CA ALA A 68 -0.47 9.92 0.88
C ALA A 68 0.83 9.11 0.97
N LEU A 69 1.96 9.79 0.79
CA LEU A 69 3.30 9.23 0.90
C LEU A 69 4.03 9.88 2.08
N TYR A 70 4.65 9.06 2.92
CA TYR A 70 5.40 9.49 4.09
C TYR A 70 6.88 9.29 3.86
N ARG A 71 7.71 10.26 4.29
CA ARG A 71 9.17 10.09 4.21
C ARG A 71 9.64 9.08 5.25
N LEU A 72 10.50 8.18 4.82
CA LEU A 72 11.24 7.27 5.68
C LEU A 72 12.64 7.80 5.96
N ASP A 73 13.10 7.60 7.18
CA ASP A 73 14.49 7.64 7.55
C ASP A 73 15.16 6.32 7.11
N PRO A 74 16.18 6.36 6.25
CA PRO A 74 16.85 5.16 5.75
C PRO A 74 17.66 4.41 6.82
N GLU A 75 18.05 5.05 7.92
CA GLU A 75 18.81 4.39 8.98
C GLU A 75 17.89 3.55 9.86
N THR A 76 16.78 4.15 10.28
CA THR A 76 15.87 3.52 11.25
C THR A 76 14.71 2.77 10.58
N GLY A 77 14.36 3.11 9.34
CA GLY A 77 13.14 2.63 8.69
C GLY A 77 11.88 3.14 9.38
N ARG A 78 11.98 4.28 10.07
CA ARG A 78 10.83 4.96 10.69
C ARG A 78 10.38 6.12 9.82
N ARG A 79 9.10 6.49 9.93
CA ARG A 79 8.62 7.73 9.33
C ARG A 79 9.31 8.93 9.99
N VAL A 80 9.73 9.90 9.19
CA VAL A 80 10.29 11.17 9.70
C VAL A 80 9.17 11.94 10.38
N ALA A 81 9.19 12.00 11.72
CA ALA A 81 8.07 12.46 12.56
C ALA A 81 7.59 13.90 12.25
N GLN A 82 8.49 14.77 11.83
CA GLN A 82 8.19 16.18 11.53
C GLN A 82 7.82 16.42 10.06
N SER A 83 7.85 15.38 9.22
CA SER A 83 7.51 15.51 7.81
C SER A 83 6.01 15.39 7.58
N ALA A 84 5.41 16.40 6.95
CA ALA A 84 4.06 16.30 6.43
C ALA A 84 3.98 15.25 5.31
N PRO A 85 2.84 14.54 5.16
CA PRO A 85 2.65 13.62 4.04
C PRO A 85 2.71 14.37 2.70
N ILE A 86 3.36 13.75 1.72
CA ILE A 86 3.33 14.18 0.33
C ILE A 86 2.10 13.53 -0.29
N VAL A 87 1.07 14.33 -0.56
CA VAL A 87 -0.16 13.83 -1.21
C VAL A 87 0.02 13.94 -2.72
N VAL A 88 -0.11 12.81 -3.42
CA VAL A 88 0.03 12.74 -4.87
C VAL A 88 -1.25 12.26 -5.53
N ARG A 89 -1.44 12.62 -6.79
CA ARG A 89 -2.44 12.03 -7.68
C ARG A 89 -1.71 11.26 -8.77
N PRO A 90 -1.87 9.93 -8.85
CA PRO A 90 -1.29 9.14 -9.93
C PRO A 90 -1.75 9.67 -11.30
N ARG A 91 -0.86 9.60 -12.29
CA ARG A 91 -1.15 10.07 -13.65
C ARG A 91 -1.14 8.93 -14.64
N GLN A 92 -0.02 8.22 -14.73
CA GLN A 92 0.15 7.10 -15.66
C GLN A 92 0.98 5.99 -14.98
N PRO A 93 0.42 5.37 -13.92
CA PRO A 93 1.13 4.32 -13.19
C PRO A 93 1.45 3.15 -14.11
N ARG A 94 2.73 2.78 -14.17
CA ARG A 94 3.23 1.62 -14.91
C ARG A 94 3.51 0.50 -13.94
N PHE A 95 2.81 -0.62 -14.10
CA PHE A 95 2.96 -1.76 -13.21
C PHE A 95 3.91 -2.80 -13.79
N ALA A 96 4.75 -3.38 -12.94
CA ALA A 96 5.51 -4.58 -13.25
C ALA A 96 5.37 -5.61 -12.13
N SER A 97 5.75 -6.85 -12.42
CA SER A 97 5.79 -7.92 -11.42
C SER A 97 6.99 -8.82 -11.66
N ARG A 98 7.78 -9.06 -10.62
CA ARG A 98 8.95 -9.94 -10.66
C ARG A 98 9.05 -10.70 -9.34
N ASP A 99 9.21 -12.02 -9.40
CA ASP A 99 9.38 -12.89 -8.23
C ASP A 99 8.28 -12.71 -7.16
N GLY A 100 7.04 -12.50 -7.61
CA GLY A 100 5.89 -12.24 -6.72
C GLY A 100 5.82 -10.83 -6.12
N ASN A 101 6.82 -9.98 -6.36
CA ASN A 101 6.79 -8.57 -5.98
C ASN A 101 6.15 -7.74 -7.08
N ARG A 102 5.17 -6.92 -6.71
CA ARG A 102 4.55 -5.93 -7.59
C ARG A 102 5.27 -4.60 -7.45
N THR A 103 5.57 -3.94 -8.57
CA THR A 103 6.10 -2.58 -8.58
C THR A 103 5.19 -1.64 -9.35
N VAL A 104 5.33 -0.35 -9.08
CA VAL A 104 4.68 0.72 -9.81
C VAL A 104 5.65 1.89 -9.97
N ASP A 105 5.77 2.40 -11.19
CA ASP A 105 6.50 3.63 -11.50
C ASP A 105 5.51 4.68 -12.01
N ASP A 106 5.67 5.95 -11.63
CA ASP A 106 4.82 7.05 -12.10
C ASP A 106 5.57 8.40 -12.04
N VAL A 107 5.03 9.38 -12.77
CA VAL A 107 5.30 10.80 -12.58
C VAL A 107 4.00 11.43 -12.08
N ALA A 108 3.76 11.28 -10.78
CA ALA A 108 2.51 11.67 -10.15
C ALA A 108 2.46 13.20 -9.93
N GLY A 109 1.27 13.79 -10.02
CA GLY A 109 1.07 15.20 -9.67
C GLY A 109 1.07 15.38 -8.15
N VAL A 110 1.75 16.40 -7.62
CA VAL A 110 1.72 16.69 -6.18
C VAL A 110 0.55 17.63 -5.89
N VAL A 111 -0.33 17.23 -4.96
CA VAL A 111 -1.52 18.00 -4.66
C VAL A 111 -1.14 19.31 -3.97
N GLY A 112 -1.65 20.43 -4.51
CA GLY A 112 -1.43 21.77 -3.96
C GLY A 112 -0.05 22.36 -4.24
N ARG A 113 0.75 21.76 -5.12
CA ARG A 113 2.08 22.25 -5.50
C ARG A 113 2.28 22.17 -7.01
N ASP A 114 2.95 23.14 -7.59
CA ASP A 114 3.34 23.13 -9.01
C ASP A 114 4.64 22.34 -9.24
N VAL A 115 4.64 21.08 -8.79
CA VAL A 115 5.72 20.11 -9.00
C VAL A 115 5.13 18.72 -9.19
N GLN A 116 5.91 17.83 -9.79
CA GLN A 116 5.59 16.42 -9.91
C GLN A 116 6.50 15.58 -9.02
N LEU A 117 6.08 14.35 -8.75
CA LEU A 117 6.87 13.37 -8.05
C LEU A 117 7.14 12.20 -9.00
N MET A 118 8.38 12.09 -9.48
CA MET A 118 8.85 10.89 -10.15
C MET A 118 9.13 9.85 -9.07
N LEU A 119 8.51 8.68 -9.17
CA LEU A 119 8.56 7.67 -8.12
C LEU A 119 8.58 6.26 -8.68
N GLY A 120 9.17 5.36 -7.90
CA GLY A 120 9.15 3.91 -8.12
C GLY A 120 8.93 3.20 -6.79
N MET A 121 7.85 2.45 -6.70
CA MET A 121 7.36 1.85 -5.46
C MET A 121 7.21 0.33 -5.62
N SER A 122 7.53 -0.41 -4.57
CA SER A 122 7.32 -1.85 -4.48
C SER A 122 6.26 -2.16 -3.44
N ARG A 123 5.36 -3.09 -3.75
CA ARG A 123 4.43 -3.64 -2.78
C ARG A 123 5.22 -4.47 -1.78
N ILE A 124 5.20 -4.04 -0.54
CA ILE A 124 5.69 -4.79 0.62
C ILE A 124 4.51 -5.60 1.15
N GLY A 125 4.75 -6.85 1.47
CA GLY A 125 3.73 -7.79 1.91
C GLY A 125 4.35 -9.14 2.22
N PRO A 126 3.53 -10.12 2.64
CA PRO A 126 3.97 -11.51 2.73
C PRO A 126 4.51 -11.90 1.35
N ALA A 127 5.80 -12.21 1.27
CA ALA A 127 6.44 -12.64 0.04
C ALA A 127 6.28 -14.15 -0.14
N ILE A 128 6.36 -14.62 -1.39
CA ILE A 128 6.40 -16.06 -1.72
C ILE A 128 7.67 -16.69 -1.12
N ALA A 129 8.77 -15.93 -1.02
CA ALA A 129 9.97 -16.28 -0.28
C ALA A 129 9.96 -15.63 1.11
N PRO A 130 10.40 -16.33 2.17
CA PRO A 130 10.37 -15.80 3.53
C PRO A 130 11.28 -14.57 3.66
N ARG A 131 10.69 -13.45 4.08
CA ARG A 131 11.41 -12.26 4.57
C ARG A 131 11.23 -12.19 6.08
N SER A 132 12.25 -11.68 6.78
CA SER A 132 12.11 -11.43 8.21
C SER A 132 11.03 -10.37 8.46
N THR A 133 10.28 -10.52 9.54
CA THR A 133 9.29 -9.52 9.98
C THR A 133 9.94 -8.15 10.20
N GLN A 134 11.17 -8.12 10.71
CA GLN A 134 11.96 -6.91 10.89
C GLN A 134 12.17 -6.14 9.58
N THR A 135 12.53 -6.84 8.49
CA THR A 135 12.72 -6.19 7.18
C THR A 135 11.41 -5.65 6.62
N LEU A 136 10.30 -6.38 6.81
CA LEU A 136 8.97 -5.92 6.38
C LEU A 136 8.52 -4.70 7.18
N ASP A 137 8.79 -4.67 8.48
CA ASP A 137 8.47 -3.54 9.34
C ASP A 137 9.31 -2.31 9.02
N TRP A 138 10.62 -2.47 8.82
CA TRP A 138 11.48 -1.38 8.33
C TRP A 138 10.96 -0.80 7.01
N ALA A 139 10.65 -1.66 6.03
CA ALA A 139 10.18 -1.23 4.72
C ALA A 139 8.82 -0.51 4.78
N CYS A 140 7.98 -0.86 5.77
CA CYS A 140 6.69 -0.22 6.00
C CYS A 140 6.72 0.96 7.00
N GLY A 141 7.89 1.48 7.36
CA GLY A 141 7.99 2.65 8.24
C GLY A 141 7.79 2.36 9.72
N ARG A 142 7.91 1.09 10.12
CA ARG A 142 7.72 0.54 11.47
C ARG A 142 9.02 -0.05 12.03
N GLY A 143 10.16 0.39 11.52
CA GLY A 143 11.46 -0.01 12.05
C GLY A 143 11.62 0.29 13.55
N ARG A 144 12.58 -0.38 14.18
CA ARG A 144 12.88 -0.23 15.61
C ARG A 144 13.77 0.99 15.86
#